data_AF-A0A3P6V7U1-F1
#
_entry.id   AF-A0A3P6V7U1-F1
#
_cell.length_a   1.000
_cell.length_b   1.000
_cell.length_c   1.000
_cell.angle_alpha   90.00
_cell.angle_beta   90.00
_cell.angle_gamma   90.00
#
_symmetry.space_group_name_H-M   'P 1'
#
loop_
_entity.id
_entity.type
_entity.pdbx_description
1 polymer ?
#
loop_
_entity_poly.entity_id
_entity_poly.type
_entity_poly.pdbx_seq_one_letter_code
_entity_poly.pdbx_strand_id
1 'polypeptide(L)'
;MKKTKEIRKRGLYSSASVTENAPKCYHGPKLLFEEKATKIQTYACAGFRTARACRKDTEACTAYSLKQTISASQLCSLPQAERCYCHTCNLLFQVFFSLDWLNFLVGVFQGLGVKNVLCVGAPRLFDFLRIHTEGRHTFNTFLLDIDARLPQFYASDVFAQFNMLNGHFFKEDTGRAALLSFFESCDDRSIIFCDPPFSVMLQPLMVTLCSLKESMQKARTGNCNKELNSSDVNTMLVLPYFLGPKLFAAVPSMKMLDYKVTYEGHCRLTSAGIGDNSGSSRRVSIVRLFTDLPPKDIGPPPELESQFRSVR
;
A
#
# COMPACT_ATOMS: atom_id res chain seq x y z
N MET A 1 18.65 26.32 35.16
CA MET A 1 18.79 24.86 34.94
C MET A 1 18.08 24.49 33.63
N LYS A 2 18.84 24.15 32.58
CA LYS A 2 18.28 23.75 31.28
C LYS A 2 17.68 22.35 31.42
N LYS A 3 16.36 22.20 31.18
CA LYS A 3 15.71 20.89 31.07
C LYS A 3 16.36 20.13 29.92
N THR A 4 17.16 19.12 30.23
CA THR A 4 17.67 18.15 29.27
C THR A 4 16.47 17.44 28.66
N LYS A 5 16.13 17.75 27.40
CA LYS A 5 15.14 16.99 26.64
C LYS A 5 15.70 15.57 26.53
N GLU A 6 15.10 14.60 27.21
CA GLU A 6 15.36 13.20 26.94
C GLU A 6 15.19 12.96 25.44
N ILE A 7 16.27 12.54 24.80
CA ILE A 7 16.26 12.10 23.41
C ILE A 7 15.32 10.89 23.39
N ARG A 8 14.11 11.06 22.84
CA ARG A 8 13.19 9.94 22.59
C ARG A 8 13.93 8.84 21.84
N LYS A 9 14.27 7.75 22.53
CA LYS A 9 14.87 6.56 21.91
C LYS A 9 13.94 6.10 20.79
N ARG A 10 14.44 6.12 19.54
CA ARG A 10 13.64 5.78 18.35
C ARG A 10 13.38 4.26 18.30
N GLY A 11 12.11 3.88 18.40
CA GLY A 11 11.59 2.51 18.19
C GLY A 11 11.80 1.58 19.39
N LEU A 12 10.70 1.21 20.04
CA LEU A 12 10.64 0.34 21.23
C LEU A 12 11.03 -1.11 20.91
N TYR A 13 10.68 -1.58 19.71
CA TYR A 13 10.81 -2.98 19.30
C TYR A 13 12.02 -3.23 18.39
N SER A 14 12.70 -4.36 18.59
CA SER A 14 13.80 -4.85 17.74
C SER A 14 13.27 -5.53 16.49
N SER A 15 12.14 -6.23 16.59
CA SER A 15 11.53 -6.98 15.49
C SER A 15 10.01 -6.99 15.59
N ALA A 16 9.36 -7.26 14.46
CA ALA A 16 7.98 -7.69 14.39
C ALA A 16 7.83 -8.74 13.30
N SER A 17 7.25 -9.89 13.62
CA SER A 17 7.10 -11.01 12.71
C SER A 17 5.79 -11.76 12.91
N VAL A 18 5.32 -12.43 11.86
CA VAL A 18 4.29 -13.46 11.98
C VAL A 18 4.99 -14.75 12.44
N THR A 19 4.38 -15.48 13.37
CA THR A 19 4.88 -16.77 13.85
C THR A 19 3.83 -17.85 13.64
N GLU A 20 4.30 -19.10 13.51
CA GLU A 20 3.40 -20.26 13.53
C GLU A 20 2.62 -20.29 14.84
N ASN A 21 1.33 -20.62 14.76
CA ASN A 21 0.42 -20.67 15.91
C ASN A 21 0.26 -19.34 16.68
N ALA A 22 0.55 -18.20 16.05
CA ALA A 22 0.31 -16.90 16.67
C ALA A 22 -1.17 -16.76 17.10
N PRO A 23 -1.45 -16.21 18.31
CA PRO A 23 -2.81 -15.97 18.76
C PRO A 23 -3.52 -15.04 17.76
N LYS A 24 -4.78 -15.36 17.45
CA LYS A 24 -5.57 -14.60 16.48
C LYS A 24 -6.33 -13.45 17.14
N CYS A 25 -6.66 -12.45 16.33
CA CYS A 25 -7.73 -11.47 16.58
C CYS A 25 -8.62 -11.42 15.34
N TYR A 26 -9.60 -10.51 15.32
CA TYR A 26 -10.46 -10.33 14.14
C TYR A 26 -9.66 -10.04 12.86
N HIS A 27 -8.52 -9.34 12.96
CA HIS A 27 -7.66 -8.98 11.83
C HIS A 27 -6.62 -10.05 11.46
N GLY A 28 -6.86 -11.31 11.86
CA GLY A 28 -5.98 -12.45 11.60
C GLY A 28 -4.93 -12.72 12.69
N PRO A 29 -3.88 -13.50 12.37
CA PRO A 29 -2.77 -13.79 13.27
C PRO A 29 -2.09 -12.50 13.78
N LYS A 30 -1.83 -12.44 15.08
CA LYS A 30 -1.09 -11.31 15.68
C LYS A 30 0.39 -11.36 15.31
N LEU A 31 1.03 -10.20 15.30
CA LEU A 31 2.48 -10.11 15.17
C LEU A 31 3.14 -10.31 16.53
N LEU A 32 4.25 -11.05 16.55
CA LEU A 32 5.16 -11.15 17.67
C LEU A 32 6.11 -9.95 17.65
N PHE A 33 6.15 -9.21 18.75
CA PHE A 33 7.05 -8.08 18.95
C PHE A 33 8.07 -8.43 20.02
N GLU A 34 9.35 -8.18 19.74
CA GLU A 34 10.42 -8.24 20.74
C GLU A 34 10.84 -6.82 21.14
N GLU A 35 10.84 -6.50 22.43
CA GLU A 35 11.33 -5.23 22.93
C GLU A 35 12.87 -5.18 22.95
N LYS A 36 13.46 -4.06 22.50
CA LYS A 36 14.93 -3.94 22.39
C LYS A 36 15.68 -4.11 23.71
N ALA A 37 15.13 -3.54 24.78
CA ALA A 37 15.82 -3.43 26.07
C ALA A 37 15.62 -4.67 26.94
N THR A 38 14.38 -5.12 27.06
CA THR A 38 13.98 -6.20 27.97
C THR A 38 14.01 -7.57 27.30
N LYS A 39 14.02 -7.62 25.96
CA LYS A 39 13.82 -8.84 25.16
C LYS A 39 12.49 -9.54 25.41
N ILE A 40 11.55 -8.86 26.07
CA ILE A 40 10.20 -9.37 26.29
C ILE A 40 9.50 -9.49 24.94
N GLN A 41 8.88 -10.64 24.75
CA GLN A 41 8.09 -10.95 23.57
C GLN A 41 6.60 -10.77 23.87
N THR A 42 5.89 -10.04 23.01
CA THR A 42 4.45 -9.79 23.15
C THR A 42 3.73 -9.90 21.82
N TYR A 43 2.49 -10.39 21.86
CA TYR A 43 1.64 -10.45 20.67
C TYR A 43 0.70 -9.23 20.60
N ALA A 44 0.70 -8.53 19.46
CA ALA A 44 -0.24 -7.45 19.20
C ALA A 44 -0.88 -7.54 17.82
N CYS A 45 -2.02 -6.87 17.65
CA CYS A 45 -2.77 -6.87 16.39
C CYS A 45 -1.89 -6.34 15.24
N ALA A 46 -1.94 -7.02 14.10
CA ALA A 46 -1.22 -6.60 12.89
C ALA A 46 -1.84 -5.34 12.27
N GLY A 47 -3.17 -5.24 12.22
CA GLY A 47 -3.86 -4.09 11.61
C GLY A 47 -3.94 -2.84 12.48
N PHE A 48 -3.84 -2.99 13.81
CA PHE A 48 -4.09 -1.90 14.76
C PHE A 48 -3.03 -1.84 15.85
N ARG A 49 -2.49 -0.64 16.06
CA ARG A 49 -1.40 -0.40 17.02
C ARG A 49 -1.79 -0.57 18.49
N THR A 50 -3.07 -0.45 18.83
CA THR A 50 -3.55 -0.56 20.20
C THR A 50 -4.65 -1.60 20.31
N ALA A 51 -4.67 -2.33 21.42
CA ALA A 51 -5.72 -3.31 21.69
C ALA A 51 -7.11 -2.65 21.72
N ARG A 52 -7.21 -1.39 22.18
CA ARG A 52 -8.47 -0.63 22.18
C ARG A 52 -8.96 -0.36 20.75
N ALA A 53 -8.08 0.07 19.84
CA ALA A 53 -8.46 0.32 18.45
C ALA A 53 -8.86 -0.98 17.74
N CYS A 54 -8.13 -2.07 17.97
CA CYS A 54 -8.47 -3.40 17.46
C CYS A 54 -9.89 -3.84 17.91
N ARG A 55 -10.22 -3.71 19.20
CA ARG A 55 -11.55 -4.05 19.72
C ARG A 55 -12.66 -3.19 19.13
N LYS A 56 -12.47 -1.86 19.10
CA LYS A 56 -13.45 -0.93 18.50
C LYS A 56 -13.73 -1.26 17.04
N ASP A 57 -12.69 -1.56 16.27
CA ASP A 57 -12.85 -1.92 14.87
C ASP A 57 -13.55 -3.28 14.70
N THR A 58 -13.26 -4.24 15.57
CA THR A 58 -13.97 -5.53 15.59
C THR A 58 -15.46 -5.34 15.87
N GLU A 59 -15.80 -4.53 16.87
CA GLU A 59 -17.19 -4.16 17.20
C GLU A 59 -17.88 -3.47 16.01
N ALA A 60 -17.19 -2.51 15.38
CA ALA A 60 -17.71 -1.79 14.22
C ALA A 60 -17.92 -2.71 13.00
N CYS A 61 -16.97 -3.58 12.69
CA CYS A 61 -17.08 -4.53 11.59
C CYS A 61 -18.20 -5.55 11.85
N THR A 62 -18.33 -6.04 13.08
CA THR A 62 -19.41 -6.97 13.45
C THR A 62 -20.76 -6.27 13.33
N ALA A 63 -20.88 -5.02 13.77
CA ALA A 63 -22.09 -4.22 13.60
C ALA A 63 -22.37 -3.89 12.12
N TYR A 64 -21.33 -3.73 11.30
CA TYR A 64 -21.46 -3.51 9.86
C TYR A 64 -22.03 -4.74 9.15
N SER A 65 -21.51 -5.92 9.47
CA SER A 65 -22.04 -7.19 8.95
C SER A 65 -23.52 -7.41 9.34
N LEU A 66 -24.00 -6.73 10.39
CA LEU A 66 -25.38 -6.76 10.86
C LEU A 66 -26.25 -5.62 10.29
N LYS A 67 -25.66 -4.58 9.69
CA LYS A 67 -26.38 -3.45 9.09
C LYS A 67 -26.48 -3.62 7.57
N GLN A 68 -27.63 -3.27 7.02
CA GLN A 68 -27.87 -3.27 5.57
C GLN A 68 -26.81 -2.46 4.80
N THR A 69 -26.62 -2.84 3.54
CA THR A 69 -25.77 -2.21 2.52
C THR A 69 -25.72 -0.68 2.65
N ILE A 70 -24.54 -0.13 2.96
CA ILE A 70 -24.36 1.33 2.97
C ILE A 70 -24.15 1.79 1.53
N SER A 71 -24.92 2.75 1.05
CA SER A 71 -24.72 3.28 -0.31
C SER A 71 -23.39 4.06 -0.42
N ALA A 72 -22.85 4.18 -1.63
CA ALA A 72 -21.67 5.02 -1.86
C ALA A 72 -21.93 6.48 -1.44
N SER A 73 -23.14 6.99 -1.71
CA SER A 73 -23.56 8.34 -1.27
C SER A 73 -23.58 8.50 0.25
N GLN A 74 -24.00 7.46 0.99
CA GLN A 74 -23.97 7.47 2.45
C GLN A 74 -22.54 7.46 2.99
N LEU A 75 -21.63 6.66 2.42
CA LEU A 75 -20.21 6.71 2.81
C LEU A 75 -19.58 8.08 2.55
N CYS A 76 -19.91 8.71 1.43
CA CYS A 76 -19.50 10.07 1.10
C CYS A 76 -20.17 11.15 1.96
N SER A 77 -21.16 10.80 2.78
CA SER A 77 -21.82 11.69 3.74
C SER A 77 -21.31 11.52 5.18
N LEU A 78 -20.68 10.38 5.50
CA LEU A 78 -20.13 10.12 6.84
C LEU A 78 -19.10 11.18 7.23
N PRO A 79 -18.98 11.55 8.52
CA PRO A 79 -17.91 12.40 9.00
C PRO A 79 -16.53 11.86 8.58
N GLN A 80 -15.58 12.76 8.32
CA GLN A 80 -14.22 12.36 7.90
C GLN A 80 -13.57 11.37 8.88
N ALA A 81 -13.83 11.50 10.19
CA ALA A 81 -13.35 10.57 11.22
C ALA A 81 -13.95 9.15 11.14
N GLU A 82 -15.07 8.98 10.42
CA GLU A 82 -15.75 7.70 10.19
C GLU A 82 -15.47 7.14 8.79
N ARG A 83 -14.84 7.96 7.93
CA ARG A 83 -14.28 7.53 6.64
C ARG A 83 -12.89 6.98 6.85
N CYS A 84 -12.77 5.68 7.12
CA CYS A 84 -11.52 4.95 7.35
C CYS A 84 -10.40 5.82 7.90
N TYR A 85 -10.42 6.01 9.21
CA TYR A 85 -9.48 6.83 9.94
C TYR A 85 -8.59 5.94 10.82
N CYS A 86 -7.29 6.00 10.62
CA CYS A 86 -6.35 5.36 11.52
C CYS A 86 -6.25 6.19 12.81
N HIS A 87 -6.99 5.80 13.84
CA HIS A 87 -6.95 6.43 15.18
C HIS A 87 -5.56 6.52 15.79
N THR A 88 -4.61 5.69 15.34
CA THR A 88 -3.25 5.75 15.88
C THR A 88 -2.34 6.73 15.16
N CYS A 89 -2.55 6.91 13.86
CA CYS A 89 -1.76 7.85 13.07
C CYS A 89 -2.40 9.24 13.04
N ASN A 90 -3.66 9.35 13.45
CA ASN A 90 -4.50 10.53 13.19
C ASN A 90 -4.43 10.92 11.69
N LEU A 91 -4.49 9.89 10.83
CA LEU A 91 -4.45 9.97 9.37
C LEU A 91 -5.59 9.13 8.82
N LEU A 92 -6.22 9.62 7.76
CA LEU A 92 -7.22 8.87 7.01
C LEU A 92 -6.50 7.78 6.20
N PHE A 93 -7.05 6.58 6.15
CA PHE A 93 -6.75 5.58 5.13
C PHE A 93 -7.30 6.00 3.75
N GLN A 94 -8.14 7.05 3.70
CA GLN A 94 -8.59 7.69 2.46
C GLN A 94 -7.73 8.90 2.08
N VAL A 95 -6.40 8.82 2.21
CA VAL A 95 -5.57 9.83 1.53
C VAL A 95 -5.68 9.54 0.05
N PHE A 96 -6.28 10.47 -0.68
CA PHE A 96 -6.54 10.25 -2.09
C PHE A 96 -5.41 10.78 -2.95
N PHE A 97 -4.83 9.93 -3.78
CA PHE A 97 -3.92 10.38 -4.82
C PHE A 97 -4.57 11.48 -5.67
N SER A 98 -3.82 12.56 -5.94
CA SER A 98 -4.27 13.59 -6.88
C SER A 98 -4.42 13.02 -8.28
N LEU A 99 -5.40 13.52 -9.04
CA LEU A 99 -5.60 13.12 -10.43
C LEU A 99 -4.34 13.30 -11.29
N ASP A 100 -3.59 14.39 -11.11
CA ASP A 100 -2.33 14.63 -11.84
C ASP A 100 -1.32 13.50 -11.63
N TRP A 101 -1.18 13.04 -10.39
CA TRP A 101 -0.28 11.93 -10.07
C TRP A 101 -0.80 10.59 -10.62
N LEU A 102 -2.12 10.36 -10.61
CA LEU A 102 -2.71 9.13 -11.17
C LEU A 102 -2.49 9.08 -12.69
N ASN A 103 -2.71 10.19 -13.38
CA ASN A 103 -2.41 10.31 -14.81
C ASN A 103 -0.93 10.08 -15.09
N PHE A 104 -0.04 10.69 -14.29
CA PHE A 104 1.40 10.45 -14.37
C PHE A 104 1.73 8.95 -14.23
N LEU A 105 1.18 8.29 -13.21
CA LEU A 105 1.45 6.88 -12.94
C LEU A 105 0.95 5.98 -14.08
N VAL A 106 -0.21 6.29 -14.67
CA VAL A 106 -0.71 5.59 -15.85
C VAL A 106 0.24 5.73 -17.03
N GLY A 107 0.80 6.91 -17.28
CA GLY A 107 1.83 7.10 -18.31
C GLY A 107 3.10 6.27 -18.03
N VAL A 108 3.52 6.18 -16.76
CA VAL A 108 4.63 5.29 -16.36
C VAL A 108 4.30 3.82 -16.63
N PHE A 109 3.10 3.36 -16.26
CA PHE A 109 2.66 1.99 -16.53
C PHE A 109 2.65 1.67 -18.03
N GLN A 110 2.23 2.62 -18.87
CA GLN A 110 2.25 2.48 -20.32
C GLN A 110 3.66 2.38 -20.88
N GLY A 111 4.57 3.27 -20.47
CA GLY A 111 5.96 3.26 -20.91
C GLY A 111 6.68 1.95 -20.52
N LEU A 112 6.29 1.36 -19.40
CA LEU A 112 6.80 0.05 -18.95
C LEU A 112 6.11 -1.15 -19.62
N GLY A 113 5.00 -0.94 -20.35
CA GLY A 113 4.20 -2.03 -20.93
C GLY A 113 3.42 -2.84 -19.88
N VAL A 114 3.09 -2.25 -18.74
CA VAL A 114 2.31 -2.90 -17.67
C VAL A 114 0.87 -3.13 -18.14
N LYS A 115 0.37 -4.35 -17.91
CA LYS A 115 -1.04 -4.72 -18.19
C LYS A 115 -1.78 -5.16 -16.95
N ASN A 116 -1.08 -5.69 -15.96
CA ASN A 116 -1.69 -6.22 -14.75
C ASN A 116 -1.26 -5.39 -13.52
N VAL A 117 -2.20 -5.02 -12.66
CA VAL A 117 -1.93 -4.25 -11.45
C VAL A 117 -2.67 -4.86 -10.25
N LEU A 118 -1.91 -5.46 -9.33
CA LEU A 118 -2.41 -5.84 -8.01
C LEU A 118 -2.33 -4.61 -7.09
N CYS A 119 -3.47 -4.05 -6.73
CA CYS A 119 -3.57 -2.92 -5.81
C CYS A 119 -3.66 -3.41 -4.37
N VAL A 120 -2.71 -3.05 -3.51
CA VAL A 120 -2.66 -3.42 -2.09
C VAL A 120 -2.78 -2.17 -1.22
N GLY A 121 -3.97 -1.93 -0.65
CA GLY A 121 -4.29 -0.71 0.09
C GLY A 121 -4.44 0.53 -0.78
N ALA A 122 -4.71 0.36 -2.08
CA ALA A 122 -4.77 1.47 -3.05
C ALA A 122 -6.11 1.54 -3.81
N PRO A 123 -7.26 1.66 -3.13
CA PRO A 123 -8.59 1.60 -3.76
C PRO A 123 -8.79 2.70 -4.82
N ARG A 124 -8.25 3.90 -4.61
CA ARG A 124 -8.38 4.99 -5.60
C ARG A 124 -7.59 4.72 -6.89
N LEU A 125 -6.43 4.07 -6.81
CA LEU A 125 -5.72 3.65 -8.01
C LEU A 125 -6.51 2.57 -8.75
N PHE A 126 -7.04 1.58 -8.01
CA PHE A 126 -7.87 0.53 -8.55
C PHE A 126 -9.08 1.09 -9.34
N ASP A 127 -9.86 1.99 -8.73
CA ASP A 127 -10.99 2.62 -9.42
C ASP A 127 -10.54 3.44 -10.62
N PHE A 128 -9.42 4.17 -10.50
CA PHE A 128 -8.91 5.01 -11.58
C PHE A 128 -8.51 4.21 -12.81
N LEU A 129 -7.81 3.09 -12.64
CA LEU A 129 -7.41 2.19 -13.73
C LEU A 129 -8.59 1.47 -14.38
N ARG A 130 -9.74 1.36 -13.71
CA ARG A 130 -10.92 0.70 -14.27
C ARG A 130 -11.84 1.67 -14.99
N ILE A 131 -12.10 2.82 -14.37
CA ILE A 131 -13.11 3.78 -14.84
C ILE A 131 -12.48 4.80 -15.78
N HIS A 132 -11.36 5.40 -15.38
CA HIS A 132 -10.82 6.56 -16.09
C HIS A 132 -9.99 6.18 -17.31
N THR A 133 -9.51 4.94 -17.41
CA THR A 133 -8.77 4.46 -18.59
C THR A 133 -9.60 3.57 -19.50
N GLU A 134 -10.88 3.34 -19.19
CA GLU A 134 -11.79 2.58 -20.05
C GLU A 134 -11.81 3.15 -21.48
N GLY A 135 -11.74 2.27 -22.47
CA GLY A 135 -11.68 2.64 -23.90
C GLY A 135 -10.33 3.18 -24.38
N ARG A 136 -9.38 3.50 -23.49
CA ARG A 136 -8.02 3.94 -23.85
C ARG A 136 -6.95 2.89 -23.52
N HIS A 137 -7.01 2.34 -22.31
CA HIS A 137 -6.07 1.35 -21.79
C HIS A 137 -6.81 0.36 -20.89
N THR A 138 -6.77 -0.91 -21.26
CA THR A 138 -7.33 -1.98 -20.44
C THR A 138 -6.25 -2.51 -19.50
N PHE A 139 -6.45 -2.28 -18.20
CA PHE A 139 -5.65 -2.91 -17.16
C PHE A 139 -6.43 -4.06 -16.53
N ASN A 140 -5.79 -5.20 -16.35
CA ASN A 140 -6.28 -6.25 -15.47
C ASN A 140 -5.94 -5.86 -14.03
N THR A 141 -6.94 -5.72 -13.16
CA THR A 141 -6.76 -5.14 -11.83
C THR A 141 -7.44 -5.99 -10.76
N PHE A 142 -6.78 -6.15 -9.62
CA PHE A 142 -7.36 -6.77 -8.44
C PHE A 142 -7.03 -5.94 -7.20
N LEU A 143 -7.97 -5.82 -6.26
CA LEU A 143 -7.81 -5.02 -5.04
C LEU A 143 -7.75 -5.89 -3.78
N LEU A 144 -6.68 -5.69 -3.00
CA LEU A 144 -6.53 -6.20 -1.64
C LEU A 144 -6.57 -5.02 -0.67
N ASP A 145 -7.53 -5.02 0.24
CA ASP A 145 -7.65 -3.95 1.25
C ASP A 145 -8.22 -4.49 2.57
N ILE A 146 -7.88 -3.85 3.69
CA ILE A 146 -8.37 -4.26 5.02
C ILE A 146 -9.79 -3.74 5.30
N ASP A 147 -10.25 -2.71 4.58
CA ASP A 147 -11.54 -2.04 4.80
C ASP A 147 -12.74 -2.98 4.57
N ALA A 148 -13.43 -3.32 5.66
CA ALA A 148 -14.57 -4.22 5.70
C ALA A 148 -15.82 -3.70 4.95
N ARG A 149 -15.81 -2.44 4.51
CA ARG A 149 -16.92 -1.81 3.79
C ARG A 149 -16.83 -2.03 2.28
N LEU A 150 -15.62 -2.24 1.75
CA LEU A 150 -15.39 -2.46 0.32
C LEU A 150 -16.02 -3.71 -0.31
N PRO A 151 -16.21 -4.85 0.41
CA PRO A 151 -16.89 -6.02 -0.16
C PRO A 151 -18.31 -5.76 -0.68
N GLN A 152 -18.96 -4.65 -0.32
CA GLN A 152 -20.31 -4.33 -0.84
C GLN A 152 -20.28 -3.56 -2.17
N PHE A 153 -19.13 -2.98 -2.55
CA PHE A 153 -18.98 -2.20 -3.79
C PHE A 153 -18.30 -3.00 -4.90
N TYR A 154 -17.47 -3.96 -4.52
CA TYR A 154 -16.67 -4.74 -5.45
C TYR A 154 -17.11 -6.20 -5.44
N ALA A 155 -17.23 -6.78 -6.63
CA ALA A 155 -17.45 -8.20 -6.78
C ALA A 155 -16.24 -8.99 -6.27
N SER A 156 -16.50 -10.22 -5.81
CA SER A 156 -15.48 -11.06 -5.15
C SER A 156 -14.37 -11.54 -6.08
N ASP A 157 -14.54 -11.43 -7.39
CA ASP A 157 -13.57 -11.79 -8.44
C ASP A 157 -12.53 -10.68 -8.69
N VAL A 158 -12.78 -9.45 -8.24
CA VAL A 158 -11.86 -8.31 -8.40
C VAL A 158 -11.38 -7.72 -7.08
N PHE A 159 -11.88 -8.24 -5.95
CA PHE A 159 -11.57 -7.75 -4.62
C PHE A 159 -11.53 -8.87 -3.57
N ALA A 160 -10.56 -8.79 -2.66
CA ALA A 160 -10.57 -9.56 -1.42
C ALA A 160 -10.18 -8.71 -0.22
N GLN A 161 -10.92 -8.85 0.88
CA GLN A 161 -10.55 -8.22 2.13
C GLN A 161 -9.30 -8.91 2.70
N PHE A 162 -8.25 -8.14 2.93
CA PHE A 162 -6.90 -8.62 3.16
C PHE A 162 -6.11 -7.73 4.12
N ASN A 163 -5.36 -8.34 5.03
CA ASN A 163 -4.45 -7.63 5.92
C ASN A 163 -3.00 -7.75 5.42
N MET A 164 -2.48 -6.66 4.86
CA MET A 164 -1.14 -6.58 4.26
C MET A 164 0.03 -6.79 5.23
N LEU A 165 -0.19 -6.77 6.55
CA LEU A 165 0.88 -6.93 7.54
C LEU A 165 1.08 -8.37 8.01
N ASN A 166 0.08 -9.24 7.80
CA ASN A 166 0.17 -10.65 8.18
C ASN A 166 -0.30 -11.61 7.07
N GLY A 167 -0.65 -11.11 5.89
CA GLY A 167 -1.11 -11.92 4.76
C GLY A 167 -2.48 -12.58 4.97
N HIS A 168 -3.29 -12.10 5.92
CA HIS A 168 -4.55 -12.73 6.26
C HIS A 168 -5.69 -12.31 5.32
N PHE A 169 -6.38 -13.28 4.74
CA PHE A 169 -7.66 -13.10 4.06
C PHE A 169 -8.82 -13.30 5.04
N PHE A 170 -9.74 -12.35 5.10
CA PHE A 170 -10.89 -12.42 6.01
C PHE A 170 -11.93 -13.46 5.56
N LYS A 171 -12.01 -13.72 4.25
CA LYS A 171 -12.70 -14.88 3.66
C LYS A 171 -11.65 -15.73 2.96
N GLU A 172 -11.07 -16.67 3.69
CA GLU A 172 -9.85 -17.36 3.27
C GLU A 172 -10.01 -18.11 1.94
N ASP A 173 -11.01 -18.99 1.84
CA ASP A 173 -11.21 -19.82 0.65
C ASP A 173 -11.52 -18.97 -0.60
N THR A 174 -12.51 -18.08 -0.51
CA THR A 174 -12.95 -17.28 -1.66
C THR A 174 -11.94 -16.21 -2.05
N GLY A 175 -11.33 -15.54 -1.06
CA GLY A 175 -10.39 -14.45 -1.31
C GLY A 175 -9.07 -14.94 -1.91
N ARG A 176 -8.55 -16.08 -1.44
CA ARG A 176 -7.36 -16.71 -2.02
C ARG A 176 -7.63 -17.25 -3.41
N ALA A 177 -8.77 -17.91 -3.62
CA ALA A 177 -9.16 -18.43 -4.92
C ALA A 177 -9.28 -17.30 -5.97
N ALA A 178 -9.97 -16.21 -5.64
CA ALA A 178 -10.10 -15.06 -6.53
C ALA A 178 -8.75 -14.42 -6.89
N LEU A 179 -7.85 -14.27 -5.89
CA LEU A 179 -6.51 -13.75 -6.15
C LEU A 179 -5.68 -14.71 -7.03
N LEU A 180 -5.80 -16.02 -6.81
CA LEU A 180 -5.12 -17.02 -7.64
C LEU A 180 -5.62 -16.97 -9.09
N SER A 181 -6.94 -16.92 -9.31
CA SER A 181 -7.50 -16.74 -10.65
C SER A 181 -7.03 -15.45 -11.32
N PHE A 182 -6.91 -14.35 -10.56
CA PHE A 182 -6.28 -13.14 -11.07
C PHE A 182 -4.82 -13.38 -11.49
N PHE A 183 -4.00 -14.04 -10.67
CA PHE A 183 -2.61 -14.35 -11.02
C PHE A 183 -2.49 -15.24 -12.26
N GLU A 184 -3.35 -16.25 -12.39
CA GLU A 184 -3.39 -17.15 -13.55
C GLU A 184 -3.81 -16.42 -14.84
N SER A 185 -4.59 -15.33 -14.73
CA SER A 185 -4.96 -14.48 -15.87
C SER A 185 -3.89 -13.46 -16.30
N CYS A 186 -2.78 -13.36 -15.56
CA CYS A 186 -1.74 -12.36 -15.80
C CYS A 186 -0.61 -12.89 -16.71
N ASP A 187 -0.72 -12.70 -18.02
CA ASP A 187 0.32 -13.13 -18.97
C ASP A 187 1.46 -12.11 -19.16
N ASP A 188 1.14 -10.82 -18.99
CA ASP A 188 2.02 -9.69 -19.28
C ASP A 188 2.70 -9.10 -18.03
N ARG A 189 3.51 -8.05 -18.24
CA ARG A 189 4.17 -7.31 -17.16
C ARG A 189 3.17 -6.84 -16.11
N SER A 190 3.51 -7.13 -14.87
CA SER A 190 2.63 -6.99 -13.71
C SER A 190 3.28 -6.13 -12.62
N ILE A 191 2.50 -5.23 -12.03
CA ILE A 191 2.91 -4.41 -10.89
C ILE A 191 2.08 -4.77 -9.66
N ILE A 192 2.75 -5.08 -8.56
CA ILE A 192 2.16 -5.04 -7.23
C ILE A 192 2.32 -3.62 -6.70
N PHE A 193 1.24 -2.86 -6.70
CA PHE A 193 1.22 -1.48 -6.24
C PHE A 193 0.70 -1.42 -4.81
N CYS A 194 1.49 -0.90 -3.87
CA CYS A 194 1.13 -0.81 -2.47
C CYS A 194 1.17 0.62 -1.95
N ASP A 195 0.06 1.07 -1.36
CA ASP A 195 -0.04 2.32 -0.60
C ASP A 195 -0.40 2.04 0.87
N PRO A 196 0.59 1.68 1.70
CA PRO A 196 0.32 1.36 3.09
C PRO A 196 0.16 2.64 3.93
N PRO A 197 -0.45 2.54 5.13
CA PRO A 197 -0.46 3.65 6.08
C PRO A 197 0.98 4.12 6.39
N PHE A 198 1.27 5.42 6.49
CA PHE A 198 2.66 5.92 6.64
C PHE A 198 3.45 5.42 7.85
N SER A 199 2.74 4.85 8.82
CA SER A 199 3.31 4.32 10.04
C SER A 199 3.38 2.79 10.03
N VAL A 200 3.20 2.18 8.86
CA VAL A 200 3.24 0.74 8.63
C VAL A 200 4.55 0.14 9.12
N MET A 201 4.48 -1.11 9.57
CA MET A 201 5.66 -1.89 9.92
C MET A 201 6.27 -2.44 8.64
N LEU A 202 7.39 -1.86 8.21
CA LEU A 202 8.01 -2.19 6.92
C LEU A 202 8.37 -3.67 6.78
N GLN A 203 8.92 -4.29 7.83
CA GLN A 203 9.40 -5.68 7.72
C GLN A 203 8.25 -6.68 7.49
N PRO A 204 7.17 -6.74 8.30
CA PRO A 204 6.03 -7.59 8.00
C PRO A 204 5.33 -7.27 6.67
N LEU A 205 5.26 -5.99 6.30
CA LEU A 205 4.72 -5.58 5.00
C LEU A 205 5.54 -6.19 3.86
N MET A 206 6.87 -6.05 3.90
CA MET A 206 7.74 -6.56 2.84
C MET A 206 7.71 -8.09 2.75
N VAL A 207 7.60 -8.80 3.86
CA VAL A 207 7.39 -10.26 3.84
C VAL A 207 6.13 -10.62 3.07
N THR A 208 5.03 -9.90 3.32
CA THR A 208 3.75 -10.14 2.64
C THR A 208 3.83 -9.79 1.15
N LEU A 209 4.42 -8.64 0.79
CA LEU A 209 4.58 -8.24 -0.62
C LEU A 209 5.50 -9.19 -1.40
N CYS A 210 6.60 -9.65 -0.80
CA CYS A 210 7.46 -10.67 -1.40
C CYS A 210 6.70 -12.00 -1.61
N SER A 211 5.91 -12.44 -0.63
CA SER A 211 5.10 -13.65 -0.75
C SER A 211 4.04 -13.54 -1.86
N LEU A 212 3.39 -12.38 -2.01
CA LEU A 212 2.47 -12.11 -3.12
C LEU A 212 3.19 -12.15 -4.47
N LYS A 213 4.37 -11.50 -4.56
CA LYS A 213 5.21 -11.51 -5.76
C LYS A 213 5.61 -12.92 -6.18
N GLU A 214 6.13 -13.72 -5.24
CA GLU A 214 6.52 -15.11 -5.48
C GLU A 214 5.32 -15.97 -5.90
N SER A 215 4.16 -15.76 -5.28
CA SER A 215 2.92 -16.48 -5.63
C SER A 215 2.47 -16.16 -7.05
N MET A 216 2.49 -14.89 -7.43
CA MET A 216 2.15 -14.44 -8.79
C MET A 216 3.13 -15.00 -9.82
N GLN A 217 4.44 -15.01 -9.52
CA GLN A 217 5.45 -15.61 -10.39
C GLN A 217 5.22 -17.12 -10.57
N LYS A 218 4.94 -17.85 -9.48
CA LYS A 218 4.68 -19.30 -9.52
C LYS A 218 3.44 -19.65 -10.35
N ALA A 219 2.34 -18.91 -10.18
CA ALA A 219 1.11 -19.12 -10.94
C ALA A 219 1.34 -19.00 -12.46
N ARG A 220 2.23 -18.09 -12.88
CA ARG A 220 2.61 -17.89 -14.29
C ARG A 220 3.50 -19.02 -14.84
N THR A 221 4.37 -19.60 -14.01
CA THR A 221 5.27 -20.70 -14.45
C THR A 221 4.59 -22.06 -14.60
N GLY A 222 3.39 -22.25 -14.03
CA GLY A 222 2.64 -23.51 -14.10
C GLY A 222 2.03 -23.82 -15.48
N ASN A 223 1.88 -22.81 -16.35
CA ASN A 223 1.34 -22.91 -17.70
C ASN A 223 2.49 -22.87 -18.74
N CYS A 224 3.06 -24.05 -19.05
CA CYS A 224 3.89 -24.41 -20.22
C CYS A 224 4.73 -23.35 -21.00
N ASN A 225 6.03 -23.67 -21.15
CA ASN A 225 6.94 -23.32 -22.27
C ASN A 225 7.11 -21.85 -22.71
N LYS A 226 6.81 -20.85 -21.86
CA LYS A 226 7.32 -19.49 -22.07
C LYS A 226 8.51 -19.23 -21.15
N GLU A 227 9.66 -18.89 -21.74
CA GLU A 227 10.76 -18.23 -21.01
C GLU A 227 10.25 -16.86 -20.55
N LEU A 228 9.58 -16.85 -19.40
CA LEU A 228 9.12 -15.62 -18.78
C LEU A 228 10.21 -15.15 -17.84
N ASN A 229 10.81 -14.01 -18.17
CA ASN A 229 11.88 -13.46 -17.35
C ASN A 229 11.33 -13.17 -15.96
N SER A 230 12.08 -13.57 -14.92
CA SER A 230 11.75 -13.26 -13.51
C SER A 230 11.51 -11.77 -13.22
N SER A 231 11.85 -10.90 -14.17
CA SER A 231 11.64 -9.45 -14.21
C SER A 231 10.21 -8.99 -14.52
N ASP A 232 9.25 -9.87 -14.81
CA ASP A 232 7.92 -9.44 -15.27
C ASP A 232 6.91 -9.17 -14.16
N VAL A 233 7.28 -9.39 -12.90
CA VAL A 233 6.51 -8.98 -11.73
C VAL A 233 7.37 -8.06 -10.88
N ASN A 234 6.92 -6.83 -10.68
CA ASN A 234 7.64 -5.83 -9.90
C ASN A 234 6.76 -5.22 -8.82
N THR A 235 7.40 -4.67 -7.81
CA THR A 235 6.69 -3.98 -6.72
C THR A 235 6.90 -2.48 -6.86
N MET A 236 5.82 -1.71 -6.67
CA MET A 236 5.85 -0.28 -6.49
C MET A 236 5.20 0.07 -5.16
N LEU A 237 5.94 0.72 -4.28
CA LEU A 237 5.58 0.98 -2.89
C LEU A 237 5.62 2.48 -2.61
N VAL A 238 4.53 3.02 -2.10
CA VAL A 238 4.39 4.44 -1.78
C VAL A 238 4.75 4.68 -0.32
N LEU A 239 5.80 5.45 -0.05
CA LEU A 239 6.22 5.75 1.31
C LEU A 239 6.80 7.17 1.44
N PRO A 240 6.77 7.76 2.66
CA PRO A 240 7.58 8.92 2.96
C PRO A 240 9.09 8.66 2.72
N TYR A 241 9.79 9.57 2.03
CA TYR A 241 11.18 9.36 1.60
C TYR A 241 12.15 9.04 2.76
N PHE A 242 11.88 9.56 3.95
CA PHE A 242 12.72 9.34 5.13
C PHE A 242 12.64 7.90 5.68
N LEU A 243 11.69 7.08 5.21
CA LEU A 243 11.65 5.64 5.50
C LEU A 243 12.56 4.83 4.57
N GLY A 244 13.07 5.42 3.48
CA GLY A 244 13.95 4.79 2.52
C GLY A 244 15.13 4.05 3.15
N PRO A 245 15.93 4.66 4.04
CA PRO A 245 17.06 3.97 4.67
C PRO A 245 16.67 2.69 5.41
N LYS A 246 15.49 2.64 6.05
CA LYS A 246 14.99 1.43 6.71
C LYS A 246 14.51 0.39 5.71
N LEU A 247 13.86 0.83 4.63
CA LEU A 247 13.44 -0.05 3.56
C LEU A 247 14.63 -0.71 2.89
N PHE A 248 15.67 0.04 2.53
CA PHE A 248 16.87 -0.50 1.87
C PHE A 248 17.65 -1.47 2.76
N ALA A 249 17.67 -1.24 4.08
CA ALA A 249 18.26 -2.17 5.02
C ALA A 249 17.49 -3.50 5.09
N ALA A 250 16.16 -3.47 4.90
CA ALA A 250 15.32 -4.67 4.90
C ALA A 250 15.27 -5.37 3.53
N VAL A 251 15.26 -4.60 2.44
CA VAL A 251 15.09 -5.05 1.06
C VAL A 251 16.04 -4.25 0.15
N PRO A 252 17.31 -4.66 0.02
CA PRO A 252 18.34 -3.89 -0.70
C PRO A 252 18.08 -3.69 -2.21
N SER A 253 17.25 -4.53 -2.81
CA SER A 253 16.84 -4.42 -4.22
C SER A 253 15.96 -3.20 -4.48
N MET A 254 15.22 -2.70 -3.48
CA MET A 254 14.38 -1.52 -3.63
C MET A 254 15.21 -0.26 -3.89
N LYS A 255 14.72 0.58 -4.79
CA LYS A 255 15.25 1.91 -5.12
C LYS A 255 14.15 2.94 -4.96
N MET A 256 14.52 4.15 -4.56
CA MET A 256 13.59 5.28 -4.49
C MET A 256 13.68 6.08 -5.79
N LEU A 257 12.53 6.43 -6.35
CA LEU A 257 12.42 7.35 -7.48
C LEU A 257 12.19 8.77 -6.98
N ASP A 258 12.59 9.76 -7.77
CA ASP A 258 12.42 11.19 -7.43
C ASP A 258 11.00 11.71 -7.65
N TYR A 259 10.12 10.88 -8.22
CA TYR A 259 8.71 11.21 -8.46
C TYR A 259 7.97 11.55 -7.17
N LYS A 260 7.46 12.78 -7.09
CA LYS A 260 6.69 13.29 -5.95
C LYS A 260 5.27 12.76 -6.03
N VAL A 261 4.90 11.90 -5.08
CA VAL A 261 3.54 11.38 -4.98
C VAL A 261 2.64 12.42 -4.33
N THR A 262 1.65 12.95 -5.05
CA THR A 262 0.77 14.01 -4.55
C THR A 262 -0.62 13.50 -4.22
N TYR A 263 -1.26 14.15 -3.24
CA TYR A 263 -2.56 13.77 -2.70
C TYR A 263 -3.48 14.99 -2.62
N GLU A 264 -4.78 14.78 -2.82
CA GLU A 264 -5.79 15.83 -2.69
C GLU A 264 -6.00 16.22 -1.22
N GLY A 265 -6.03 17.52 -0.95
CA GLY A 265 -6.47 18.05 0.35
C GLY A 265 -5.54 17.79 1.55
N HIS A 266 -4.33 17.23 1.38
CA HIS A 266 -3.54 16.75 2.51
C HIS A 266 -2.29 17.60 2.85
N CYS A 267 -2.46 18.58 3.75
CA CYS A 267 -1.39 19.50 4.17
C CYS A 267 -0.23 18.86 4.95
N ARG A 268 -0.42 17.72 5.63
CA ARG A 268 0.65 17.06 6.42
C ARG A 268 1.55 16.18 5.56
N LEU A 269 1.20 15.98 4.29
CA LEU A 269 2.01 15.22 3.33
C LEU A 269 2.95 16.10 2.53
N THR A 270 2.95 17.38 2.85
CA THR A 270 3.81 18.35 2.21
C THR A 270 4.75 18.96 3.23
N SER A 271 6.04 19.00 2.92
CA SER A 271 7.03 19.79 3.65
C SER A 271 7.03 21.23 3.15
N ALA A 272 7.47 22.17 3.99
CA ALA A 272 7.78 23.52 3.55
C ALA A 272 8.97 23.47 2.59
N GLY A 273 8.76 23.82 1.32
CA GLY A 273 9.83 24.01 0.35
C GLY A 273 10.33 25.45 0.38
N ILE A 274 11.62 25.61 0.09
CA ILE A 274 12.21 26.90 -0.33
C ILE A 274 11.91 27.01 -1.82
N GLY A 275 11.06 27.98 -2.19
CA GLY A 275 10.79 28.30 -3.59
C GLY A 275 11.71 29.43 -4.05
N ASP A 276 12.19 29.33 -5.29
CA ASP A 276 12.86 30.44 -5.95
C ASP A 276 11.87 31.59 -6.16
N ASN A 277 12.16 32.73 -5.53
CA ASN A 277 11.67 34.09 -5.80
C ASN A 277 10.17 34.31 -6.07
N SER A 278 9.28 33.63 -5.36
CA SER A 278 7.93 34.15 -5.10
C SER A 278 7.54 33.78 -3.68
N GLY A 279 7.06 34.75 -2.88
CA GLY A 279 6.83 34.65 -1.43
C GLY A 279 5.79 33.64 -0.94
N SER A 280 5.61 32.51 -1.62
CA SER A 280 4.80 31.37 -1.19
C SER A 280 5.70 30.17 -0.95
N SER A 281 5.76 29.67 0.29
CA SER A 281 6.41 28.40 0.59
C SER A 281 5.68 27.28 -0.17
N ARG A 282 6.25 26.85 -1.31
CA ARG A 282 5.67 25.77 -2.09
C ARG A 282 5.80 24.48 -1.30
N ARG A 283 4.66 23.96 -0.88
CA ARG A 283 4.52 22.70 -0.15
C ARG A 283 4.94 21.53 -1.05
N VAL A 284 6.03 20.83 -0.73
CA VAL A 284 6.58 19.72 -1.53
C VAL A 284 6.18 18.40 -0.91
N SER A 285 5.63 17.45 -1.68
CA SER A 285 5.28 16.14 -1.11
C SER A 285 6.49 15.44 -0.47
N ILE A 286 6.30 14.85 0.71
CA ILE A 286 7.30 14.01 1.38
C ILE A 286 7.24 12.55 0.91
N VAL A 287 6.28 12.20 0.06
CA VAL A 287 6.02 10.83 -0.37
C VAL A 287 6.68 10.58 -1.72
N ARG A 288 7.31 9.42 -1.85
CA ARG A 288 8.02 8.95 -3.05
C ARG A 288 7.57 7.54 -3.40
N LEU A 289 7.85 7.16 -4.65
CA LEU A 289 7.70 5.80 -5.13
C LEU A 289 9.00 5.02 -4.89
N PHE A 290 8.86 3.82 -4.34
CA PHE A 290 9.94 2.86 -4.16
C PHE A 290 9.66 1.64 -5.02
N THR A 291 10.67 1.07 -5.67
CA THR A 291 10.46 -0.05 -6.58
C THR A 291 11.69 -0.93 -6.71
N ASP A 292 11.48 -2.19 -7.08
CA ASP A 292 12.53 -3.15 -7.43
C ASP A 292 12.89 -3.13 -8.93
N LEU A 293 12.26 -2.25 -9.71
CA LEU A 293 12.65 -1.95 -11.08
C LEU A 293 13.93 -1.09 -11.14
N PRO A 294 14.79 -1.29 -12.15
CA PRO A 294 15.90 -0.38 -12.40
C PRO A 294 15.36 1.03 -12.73
N PRO A 295 15.80 2.09 -12.01
CA PRO A 295 15.30 3.44 -12.25
C PRO A 295 15.48 3.95 -13.68
N LYS A 296 16.53 3.49 -14.37
CA LYS A 296 16.79 3.80 -15.80
C LYS A 296 15.70 3.32 -16.75
N ASP A 297 14.92 2.31 -16.36
CA ASP A 297 13.84 1.75 -17.17
C ASP A 297 12.53 2.52 -16.94
N ILE A 298 12.50 3.42 -15.95
CA ILE A 298 11.30 4.20 -15.57
C ILE A 298 11.46 5.64 -16.02
N GLY A 299 11.18 5.87 -17.31
CA GLY A 299 11.04 7.22 -17.85
C GLY A 299 9.78 7.92 -17.30
N PRO A 300 9.80 9.26 -17.19
CA PRO A 300 8.56 10.01 -17.02
C PRO A 300 7.68 9.85 -18.27
N PRO A 301 6.36 10.10 -18.18
CA PRO A 301 5.50 10.16 -19.36
C PRO A 301 6.07 11.13 -20.41
N PRO A 302 5.93 10.86 -21.71
CA PRO A 302 6.50 11.68 -22.78
C PRO A 302 6.19 13.17 -22.65
N GLU A 303 4.97 13.54 -22.22
CA GLU A 303 4.58 14.94 -22.05
C GLU A 303 5.32 15.66 -20.91
N LEU A 304 5.91 14.90 -19.99
CA LEU A 304 6.56 15.39 -18.78
C LEU A 304 8.08 15.20 -18.80
N GLU A 305 8.66 14.59 -19.84
CA GLU A 305 10.11 14.36 -19.98
C GLU A 305 10.94 15.63 -19.74
N SER A 306 10.50 16.78 -20.27
CA SER A 306 11.19 18.06 -20.12
C SER A 306 11.34 18.54 -18.66
N GLN A 307 10.52 18.01 -17.74
CA GLN A 307 10.52 18.38 -16.33
C GLN A 307 11.47 17.53 -15.48
N PHE A 308 12.00 16.43 -16.02
CA PHE A 308 12.88 15.51 -15.32
C PHE A 308 14.28 15.54 -15.93
N ARG A 309 15.29 15.65 -15.06
CA ARG A 309 16.69 15.53 -15.50
C ARG A 309 17.02 14.04 -15.58
N SER A 310 17.36 13.55 -16.76
CA SER A 310 18.01 12.24 -16.90
C SER A 310 19.32 12.29 -16.12
N VAL A 311 19.39 11.59 -14.99
CA VAL A 311 20.68 11.30 -14.36
C VAL A 311 21.30 10.23 -15.24
N ARG A 312 22.24 10.64 -16.10
CA ARG A 312 23.07 9.71 -16.88
C ARG A 312 23.94 8.87 -15.96
#